data_AF-A0A2R7YYB1-F1
#
_entry.id   AF-A0A2R7YYB1-F1
#
_cell.length_a   1.000
_cell.length_b   1.000
_cell.length_c   1.000
_cell.angle_alpha   90.00
_cell.angle_beta   90.00
_cell.angle_gamma   90.00
#
_symmetry.space_group_name_H-M   'P 1'
#
loop_
_entity.id
_entity.type
_entity.pdbx_description
1 polymer ?
#
loop_
_entity_poly.entity_id
_entity_poly.type
_entity_poly.pdbx_seq_one_letter_code
_entity_poly.pdbx_strand_id
1 'polypeptide(L)'
;MPDIPSLEGLPDYDVTWPWTDGRTLAPGLTCVFRVRNEARNLPWVLPPILGAVQHVLLVDNGSDDDTLEVARRIADECGAADRFTGISYPHAVARAGGEHLATPATSVHSLTHFYNWCFSHVTTTYSMKWDGDMVLTPEGAGILRDLSWQLESTRTIVAMPRHPLTVVDESTGWLDLSLRFLEPWVYPMGPEFTFVKAFDWELREYPPATERLVLQQGLCVEVKWLDADEYAHWRREGVDFTNTRLYRKLREFEVDEAIRSGRPEELGGLVRVDAPPDVHIIDHVTRTWLRQQPRPLVTHSLPASLRERAPRSGAPS
;
A
#
# COMPACT_ATOMS: atom_id res chain seq x y z
N MET A 1 -18.38 10.81 14.24
CA MET A 1 -17.33 10.27 15.10
C MET A 1 -16.59 11.44 15.74
N PRO A 2 -16.39 11.46 17.07
CA PRO A 2 -15.67 12.53 17.76
C PRO A 2 -14.16 12.44 17.54
N ASP A 3 -13.45 13.49 17.95
CA ASP A 3 -11.98 13.52 18.02
C ASP A 3 -11.47 12.46 19.02
N ILE A 4 -10.24 11.99 18.80
CA ILE A 4 -9.63 10.91 19.59
C ILE A 4 -8.39 11.48 20.30
N PRO A 5 -8.44 11.69 21.63
CA PRO A 5 -7.26 12.11 22.37
C PRO A 5 -6.23 10.98 22.40
N SER A 6 -4.96 11.35 22.26
CA SER A 6 -3.83 10.45 22.46
C SER A 6 -3.78 9.97 23.92
N LEU A 7 -3.54 8.68 24.12
CA LEU A 7 -3.43 8.08 25.46
C LEU A 7 -2.30 8.71 26.28
N GLU A 8 -1.23 9.11 25.60
CA GLU A 8 -0.04 9.73 26.18
C GLU A 8 -0.25 11.20 26.57
N GLY A 9 -1.42 11.79 26.24
CA GLY A 9 -1.73 13.18 26.55
C GLY A 9 -0.88 14.17 25.76
N LEU A 10 -0.63 13.87 24.48
CA LEU A 10 0.15 14.68 23.55
C LEU A 10 -0.79 15.36 22.53
N PRO A 11 -1.19 16.62 22.74
CA PRO A 11 -2.22 17.28 21.93
C PRO A 11 -1.90 17.37 20.43
N ASP A 12 -0.62 17.48 20.07
CA ASP A 12 -0.18 17.52 18.67
C ASP A 12 -0.45 16.19 17.92
N TYR A 13 -0.70 15.12 18.67
CA TYR A 13 -1.01 13.78 18.15
C TYR A 13 -2.44 13.33 18.46
N ASP A 14 -3.29 14.23 18.94
CA ASP A 14 -4.72 13.98 19.00
C ASP A 14 -5.28 13.89 17.57
N VAL A 15 -6.25 13.01 17.35
CA VAL A 15 -6.91 12.89 16.06
C VAL A 15 -8.07 13.89 16.02
N THR A 16 -7.86 15.01 15.36
CA THR A 16 -8.88 16.05 15.15
C THR A 16 -9.42 15.99 13.73
N TRP A 17 -10.69 15.59 13.58
CA TRP A 17 -11.25 15.35 12.25
C TRP A 17 -11.72 16.63 11.55
N PRO A 18 -11.62 16.71 10.21
CA PRO A 18 -12.11 17.88 9.47
C PRO A 18 -13.63 18.04 9.50
N TRP A 19 -14.40 17.02 9.89
CA TRP A 19 -15.86 17.14 10.02
C TRP A 19 -16.32 17.52 11.44
N THR A 20 -15.45 17.49 12.45
CA THR A 20 -15.84 17.87 13.82
C THR A 20 -15.82 19.38 14.01
N ASP A 21 -14.98 20.10 13.27
CA ASP A 21 -14.93 21.57 13.27
C ASP A 21 -15.78 22.22 12.16
N GLY A 22 -16.56 21.42 11.43
CA GLY A 22 -17.48 21.88 10.39
C GLY A 22 -16.80 22.31 9.08
N ARG A 23 -15.53 21.95 8.85
CA ARG A 23 -14.90 22.22 7.55
C ARG A 23 -15.55 21.40 6.44
N THR A 24 -15.82 22.08 5.34
CA THR A 24 -16.19 21.42 4.08
C THR A 24 -14.95 20.87 3.42
N LEU A 25 -14.94 19.56 3.14
CA LEU A 25 -13.88 18.92 2.38
C LEU A 25 -13.94 19.36 0.91
N ALA A 26 -12.76 19.64 0.33
CA ALA A 26 -12.65 19.94 -1.08
C ALA A 26 -12.91 18.68 -1.92
N PRO A 27 -13.60 18.77 -3.08
CA PRO A 27 -13.68 17.64 -3.99
C PRO A 27 -12.29 17.16 -4.43
N GLY A 28 -12.10 15.84 -4.49
CA GLY A 28 -10.87 15.23 -5.01
C GLY A 28 -10.30 14.14 -4.09
N LEU A 29 -9.06 13.77 -4.38
CA LEU A 29 -8.35 12.66 -3.77
C LEU A 29 -7.03 13.13 -3.15
N THR A 30 -6.82 12.80 -1.87
CA THR A 30 -5.52 12.92 -1.21
C THR A 30 -4.88 11.55 -1.12
N CYS A 31 -3.66 11.39 -1.65
CA CYS A 31 -2.85 10.20 -1.40
C CYS A 31 -2.06 10.37 -0.10
N VAL A 32 -2.25 9.45 0.84
CA VAL A 32 -1.61 9.41 2.15
C VAL A 32 -0.55 8.31 2.15
N PHE A 33 0.70 8.72 2.08
CA PHE A 33 1.85 7.85 2.22
C PHE A 33 2.20 7.65 3.68
N ARG A 34 2.44 6.39 4.04
CA ARG A 34 3.19 6.02 5.24
C ARG A 34 4.55 5.54 4.78
N VAL A 35 5.60 6.16 5.27
CA VAL A 35 6.94 5.78 4.82
C VAL A 35 7.90 5.72 6.00
N ARG A 36 8.85 4.81 5.88
CA ARG A 36 10.04 4.76 6.72
C ARG A 36 11.16 4.18 5.86
N ASN A 37 12.24 4.93 5.67
CA ASN A 37 13.40 4.51 4.90
C ASN A 37 13.08 4.16 3.43
N GLU A 38 12.31 5.02 2.78
CA GLU A 38 11.80 4.83 1.42
C GLU A 38 12.52 5.69 0.38
N ALA A 39 13.61 6.38 0.76
CA ALA A 39 14.33 7.29 -0.14
C ALA A 39 14.72 6.64 -1.48
N ARG A 40 15.05 5.33 -1.45
CA ARG A 40 15.35 4.55 -2.65
C ARG A 40 14.16 4.41 -3.59
N ASN A 41 12.95 4.20 -3.06
CA ASN A 41 11.76 3.88 -3.86
C ASN A 41 11.04 5.12 -4.40
N LEU A 42 11.09 6.24 -3.65
CA LEU A 42 10.37 7.46 -3.98
C LEU A 42 10.56 7.99 -5.41
N PRO A 43 11.74 7.89 -6.07
CA PRO A 43 11.91 8.32 -7.47
C PRO A 43 10.97 7.63 -8.46
N TRP A 44 10.55 6.39 -8.21
CA TRP A 44 9.57 5.69 -9.05
C TRP A 44 8.14 5.85 -8.55
N VAL A 45 7.98 5.91 -7.23
CA VAL A 45 6.67 5.87 -6.57
C VAL A 45 5.95 7.22 -6.61
N LEU A 46 6.65 8.31 -6.30
CA LEU A 46 6.04 9.60 -6.04
C LEU A 46 5.59 10.36 -7.31
N PRO A 47 6.38 10.42 -8.40
CA PRO A 47 5.98 11.15 -9.61
C PRO A 47 4.63 10.75 -10.23
N PRO A 48 4.31 9.45 -10.44
CA PRO A 48 3.03 9.08 -11.02
C PRO A 48 1.85 9.39 -10.09
N ILE A 49 2.05 9.31 -8.77
CA ILE A 49 1.02 9.67 -7.78
C ILE A 49 0.78 11.19 -7.78
N LEU A 50 1.85 12.00 -7.76
CA LEU A 50 1.73 13.44 -7.92
C LEU A 50 0.97 13.74 -9.23
N GLY A 51 1.23 13.04 -10.32
CA GLY A 51 0.47 13.21 -11.56
C GLY A 51 -1.01 12.80 -11.51
N ALA A 52 -1.47 12.10 -10.47
CA ALA A 52 -2.79 11.45 -10.43
C ALA A 52 -3.77 12.04 -9.41
N VAL A 53 -3.28 12.71 -8.35
CA VAL A 53 -4.12 13.13 -7.21
C VAL A 53 -4.04 14.63 -6.95
N GLN A 54 -5.07 15.18 -6.29
CA GLN A 54 -5.16 16.60 -5.95
C GLN A 54 -4.17 16.99 -4.85
N HIS A 55 -3.89 16.10 -3.91
CA HIS A 55 -2.92 16.36 -2.83
C HIS A 55 -2.14 15.10 -2.46
N VAL A 56 -0.89 15.26 -2.08
CA VAL A 56 -0.07 14.21 -1.48
C VAL A 56 0.29 14.59 -0.05
N LEU A 57 -0.10 13.74 0.89
CA LEU A 57 0.36 13.78 2.27
C LEU A 57 1.36 12.64 2.46
N LEU A 58 2.61 12.96 2.77
CA LEU A 58 3.63 12.00 3.13
C LEU A 58 3.94 12.11 4.61
N VAL A 59 3.71 11.02 5.33
CA VAL A 59 4.00 10.89 6.75
C VAL A 59 5.23 10.01 6.92
N ASP A 60 6.33 10.64 7.30
CA ASP A 60 7.59 9.99 7.64
C ASP A 60 7.55 9.45 9.07
N ASN A 61 7.57 8.12 9.23
CA ASN A 61 7.52 7.46 10.53
C ASN A 61 8.93 7.11 11.04
N GLY A 62 9.73 8.16 11.25
CA GLY A 62 11.05 8.04 11.86
C GLY A 62 12.07 7.36 10.95
N SER A 63 12.17 7.85 9.71
CA SER A 63 13.25 7.44 8.81
C SER A 63 14.61 7.85 9.38
N ASP A 64 15.62 7.02 9.11
CA ASP A 64 17.04 7.30 9.37
C ASP A 64 17.83 7.60 8.10
N ASP A 65 17.15 7.67 6.95
CA ASP A 65 17.66 8.16 5.67
C ASP A 65 17.00 9.50 5.28
N ASP A 66 17.31 9.99 4.08
CA ASP A 66 16.83 11.28 3.57
C ASP A 66 15.39 11.21 2.99
N THR A 67 14.55 10.22 3.37
CA THR A 67 13.21 9.97 2.78
C THR A 67 12.39 11.24 2.60
N LEU A 68 12.26 12.05 3.65
CA LEU A 68 11.43 13.26 3.62
C LEU A 68 12.04 14.37 2.73
N GLU A 69 13.36 14.50 2.72
CA GLU A 69 14.06 15.48 1.87
C GLU A 69 13.98 15.08 0.39
N VAL A 70 14.15 13.79 0.09
CA VAL A 70 13.98 13.22 -1.25
C VAL A 70 12.55 13.43 -1.76
N ALA A 71 11.54 13.19 -0.92
CA ALA A 71 10.15 13.42 -1.29
C ALA A 71 9.86 14.89 -1.67
N ARG A 72 10.36 15.83 -0.87
CA ARG A 72 10.21 17.27 -1.13
C ARG A 72 10.89 17.67 -2.44
N ARG A 73 12.13 17.23 -2.65
CA ARG A 73 12.86 17.49 -3.90
C ARG A 73 12.10 16.97 -5.13
N ILE A 74 11.59 15.73 -5.07
CA ILE A 74 10.81 15.15 -6.18
C ILE A 74 9.52 15.93 -6.43
N ALA A 75 8.82 16.37 -5.36
CA ALA A 75 7.63 17.20 -5.51
C ALA A 75 7.95 18.54 -6.20
N ASP A 76 9.06 19.18 -5.84
CA ASP A 76 9.54 20.40 -6.49
C ASP A 76 9.89 20.17 -7.97
N GLU A 77 10.65 19.10 -8.27
CA GLU A 77 11.02 18.71 -9.63
C GLU A 77 9.80 18.39 -10.52
N CYS A 78 8.73 17.85 -9.92
CA CYS A 78 7.47 17.61 -10.59
C CYS A 78 6.56 18.84 -10.69
N GLY A 79 6.97 20.00 -10.15
CA GLY A 79 6.14 21.21 -10.10
C GLY A 79 4.87 21.04 -9.27
N ALA A 80 4.95 20.25 -8.19
CA ALA A 80 3.83 19.84 -7.34
C ALA A 80 4.00 20.22 -5.86
N ALA A 81 4.93 21.12 -5.57
CA ALA A 81 5.26 21.58 -4.22
C ALA A 81 4.05 22.17 -3.47
N ASP A 82 3.17 22.87 -4.19
CA ASP A 82 1.97 23.53 -3.67
C ASP A 82 0.88 22.56 -3.19
N ARG A 83 0.97 21.30 -3.60
CA ARG A 83 0.02 20.22 -3.31
C ARG A 83 0.68 18.98 -2.71
N PHE A 84 1.86 19.17 -2.14
CA PHE A 84 2.60 18.19 -1.37
C PHE A 84 2.71 18.66 0.08
N THR A 85 2.54 17.75 1.03
CA THR A 85 2.75 17.99 2.45
C THR A 85 3.55 16.84 3.02
N GLY A 86 4.73 17.14 3.55
CA GLY A 86 5.59 16.19 4.22
C GLY A 86 5.67 16.49 5.71
N ILE A 87 5.20 15.57 6.55
CA ILE A 87 5.20 15.66 8.02
C ILE A 87 5.88 14.44 8.64
N SER A 88 6.36 14.59 9.88
CA SER A 88 7.03 13.52 10.62
C SER A 88 6.15 13.02 11.77
N TYR A 89 6.17 11.72 12.00
CA TYR A 89 5.56 11.04 13.13
C TYR A 89 6.65 10.29 13.92
N PRO A 90 7.20 10.90 14.99
CA PRO A 90 8.41 10.43 15.65
C PRO A 90 8.16 9.31 16.68
N HIS A 91 6.97 8.71 16.70
CA HIS A 91 6.65 7.62 17.61
C HIS A 91 6.79 6.26 16.93
N ALA A 92 7.39 5.30 17.63
CA ALA A 92 7.45 3.92 17.16
C ALA A 92 6.03 3.35 17.09
N VAL A 93 5.60 2.95 15.90
CA VAL A 93 4.27 2.37 15.67
C VAL A 93 4.37 0.85 15.74
N ALA A 94 3.43 0.25 16.49
CA ALA A 94 3.29 -1.19 16.64
C ALA A 94 3.05 -1.89 15.30
N ARG A 95 3.77 -2.98 15.06
CA ARG A 95 3.61 -3.81 13.86
C ARG A 95 2.33 -4.66 13.95
N ALA A 96 1.78 -5.01 12.80
CA ALA A 96 0.71 -6.01 12.73
C ALA A 96 1.13 -7.32 13.43
N GLY A 97 0.20 -7.97 14.13
CA GLY A 97 0.45 -9.14 14.96
C GLY A 97 0.38 -8.84 16.47
N GLY A 98 1.28 -9.45 17.23
CA GLY A 98 1.27 -9.39 18.70
C GLY A 98 1.49 -7.98 19.25
N GLU A 99 2.36 -7.18 18.63
CA GLU A 99 2.59 -5.78 19.02
C GLU A 99 1.31 -4.96 18.86
N HIS A 100 0.63 -5.08 17.71
CA HIS A 100 -0.66 -4.45 17.50
C HIS A 100 -1.64 -4.88 18.58
N LEU A 101 -1.86 -6.19 18.77
CA LEU A 101 -2.82 -6.70 19.76
C LEU A 101 -2.58 -6.14 21.17
N ALA A 102 -1.32 -6.01 21.58
CA ALA A 102 -0.93 -5.52 22.91
C ALA A 102 -1.06 -3.99 23.06
N THR A 103 -1.07 -3.23 21.97
CA THR A 103 -1.04 -1.76 22.01
C THR A 103 -2.46 -1.16 22.06
N PRO A 104 -2.80 -0.33 23.06
CA PRO A 104 -4.12 0.30 23.17
C PRO A 104 -4.49 1.13 21.94
N ALA A 105 -5.74 1.08 21.48
CA ALA A 105 -6.17 1.69 20.23
C ALA A 105 -5.87 3.19 20.11
N THR A 106 -5.90 3.93 21.22
CA THR A 106 -5.71 5.40 21.31
C THR A 106 -4.28 5.82 21.68
N SER A 107 -3.34 4.88 21.80
CA SER A 107 -1.93 5.21 22.02
C SER A 107 -1.31 5.75 20.74
N VAL A 108 -0.39 6.71 20.82
CA VAL A 108 0.42 7.16 19.68
C VAL A 108 1.28 6.03 19.08
N HIS A 109 1.49 4.94 19.83
CA HIS A 109 2.17 3.75 19.36
C HIS A 109 1.24 2.78 18.61
N SER A 110 -0.08 3.02 18.64
CA SER A 110 -1.07 2.17 17.97
C SER A 110 -1.05 2.40 16.47
N LEU A 111 -1.01 1.31 15.70
CA LEU A 111 -1.20 1.37 14.25
C LEU A 111 -2.55 2.03 13.92
N THR A 112 -3.64 1.68 14.61
CA THR A 112 -4.96 2.29 14.41
C THR A 112 -4.95 3.80 14.66
N HIS A 113 -4.31 4.25 15.76
CA HIS A 113 -4.21 5.68 16.08
C HIS A 113 -3.39 6.41 15.03
N PHE A 114 -2.22 5.88 14.68
CA PHE A 114 -1.33 6.42 13.66
C PHE A 114 -2.06 6.61 12.33
N TYR A 115 -2.80 5.60 11.86
CA TYR A 115 -3.62 5.75 10.66
C TYR A 115 -4.68 6.83 10.80
N ASN A 116 -5.45 6.85 11.89
CA ASN A 116 -6.47 7.87 12.07
C ASN A 116 -5.87 9.28 12.12
N TRP A 117 -4.72 9.47 12.79
CA TRP A 117 -3.97 10.72 12.81
C TRP A 117 -3.48 11.13 11.41
N CYS A 118 -2.88 10.22 10.64
CA CYS A 118 -2.47 10.52 9.26
C CYS A 118 -3.65 11.00 8.41
N PHE A 119 -4.79 10.32 8.51
CA PHE A 119 -5.96 10.62 7.69
C PHE A 119 -6.77 11.82 8.20
N SER A 120 -6.58 12.27 9.45
CA SER A 120 -7.24 13.49 9.95
C SER A 120 -6.66 14.76 9.33
N HIS A 121 -5.47 14.70 8.73
CA HIS A 121 -4.90 15.79 7.94
C HIS A 121 -5.47 15.91 6.51
N VAL A 122 -6.28 14.95 6.06
CA VAL A 122 -6.85 14.97 4.71
C VAL A 122 -7.96 16.00 4.60
N THR A 123 -7.85 16.89 3.61
CA THR A 123 -8.83 17.96 3.35
C THR A 123 -9.71 17.72 2.12
N THR A 124 -9.57 16.55 1.47
CA THR A 124 -10.36 16.18 0.29
C THR A 124 -11.49 15.20 0.63
N THR A 125 -12.51 15.11 -0.22
CA THR A 125 -13.66 14.21 -0.03
C THR A 125 -13.29 12.73 -0.10
N TYR A 126 -12.15 12.40 -0.71
CA TYR A 126 -11.60 11.05 -0.75
C TYR A 126 -10.15 11.00 -0.26
N SER A 127 -9.77 9.83 0.23
CA SER A 127 -8.41 9.53 0.67
C SER A 127 -7.94 8.20 0.10
N MET A 128 -6.65 8.10 -0.21
CA MET A 128 -5.99 6.92 -0.73
C MET A 128 -4.85 6.53 0.20
N LYS A 129 -4.93 5.35 0.81
CA LYS A 129 -3.77 4.76 1.51
C LYS A 129 -2.76 4.33 0.45
N TRP A 130 -1.49 4.63 0.66
CA TRP A 130 -0.42 4.19 -0.23
C TRP A 130 0.87 3.89 0.54
N ASP A 131 1.61 2.91 0.07
CA ASP A 131 2.85 2.44 0.67
C ASP A 131 4.05 2.92 -0.17
N GLY A 132 5.20 3.09 0.49
CA GLY A 132 6.41 3.67 -0.12
C GLY A 132 7.08 2.83 -1.20
N ASP A 133 6.64 1.59 -1.38
CA ASP A 133 7.14 0.61 -2.34
C ASP A 133 6.16 0.34 -3.51
N MET A 134 5.02 1.03 -3.56
CA MET A 134 4.01 0.82 -4.60
C MET A 134 4.15 1.80 -5.77
N VAL A 135 4.46 1.28 -6.96
CA VAL A 135 4.66 2.07 -8.18
C VAL A 135 3.45 1.94 -9.10
N LEU A 136 2.82 3.08 -9.43
CA LEU A 136 1.77 3.16 -10.44
C LEU A 136 2.33 3.09 -11.86
N THR A 137 1.63 2.37 -12.74
CA THR A 137 1.85 2.49 -14.17
C THR A 137 1.26 3.81 -14.71
N PRO A 138 1.70 4.32 -15.88
CA PRO A 138 1.09 5.48 -16.50
C PRO A 138 -0.43 5.33 -16.74
N GLU A 139 -0.88 4.11 -17.05
CA GLU A 139 -2.30 3.78 -17.18
C GLU A 139 -3.03 3.87 -15.84
N GLY A 140 -2.43 3.36 -14.76
CA GLY A 140 -2.97 3.48 -13.41
C GLY A 140 -3.10 4.93 -12.94
N ALA A 141 -2.06 5.74 -13.19
CA ALA A 141 -2.08 7.18 -12.89
C ALA A 141 -3.18 7.92 -13.68
N GLY A 142 -3.36 7.60 -14.95
CA GLY A 142 -4.45 8.16 -15.77
C GLY A 142 -5.84 7.80 -15.22
N ILE A 143 -6.06 6.52 -14.90
CA ILE A 143 -7.34 6.06 -14.33
C ILE A 143 -7.64 6.74 -12.99
N LEU A 144 -6.65 6.86 -12.10
CA LEU A 144 -6.85 7.52 -10.80
C LEU A 144 -7.17 9.00 -10.95
N ARG A 145 -6.51 9.69 -11.90
CA ARG A 145 -6.82 11.09 -12.22
C ARG A 145 -8.27 11.25 -12.66
N ASP A 146 -8.75 10.39 -13.55
CA ASP A 146 -10.12 10.45 -14.07
C ASP A 146 -11.15 10.06 -13.00
N LEU A 147 -10.83 9.09 -12.14
CA LEU A 147 -11.69 8.67 -11.03
C LEU A 147 -11.89 9.77 -10.00
N SER A 148 -10.87 10.58 -9.72
CA SER A 148 -10.97 11.65 -8.72
C SER A 148 -12.18 12.58 -8.95
N TRP A 149 -12.53 12.83 -10.22
CA TRP A 149 -13.70 13.61 -10.63
C TRP A 149 -15.02 12.84 -10.54
N GLN A 150 -15.01 11.54 -10.85
CA GLN A 150 -16.23 10.72 -10.87
C GLN A 150 -16.73 10.40 -9.46
N LEU A 151 -15.81 10.26 -8.50
CA LEU A 151 -16.09 9.87 -7.13
C LEU A 151 -16.84 10.95 -6.32
N GLU A 152 -16.85 12.20 -6.78
CA GLU A 152 -17.47 13.34 -6.07
C GLU A 152 -18.96 13.15 -5.74
N SER A 153 -19.65 12.28 -6.49
CA SER A 153 -21.10 12.07 -6.40
C SER A 153 -21.53 10.75 -5.76
N THR A 154 -20.58 9.87 -5.42
CA THR A 154 -20.88 8.50 -4.98
C THR A 154 -20.22 8.16 -3.64
N ARG A 155 -20.70 7.08 -3.00
CA ARG A 155 -20.05 6.43 -1.85
C ARG A 155 -19.42 5.14 -2.32
N THR A 156 -18.25 5.24 -2.95
CA THR A 156 -17.60 4.10 -3.61
C THR A 156 -16.20 3.86 -3.04
N ILE A 157 -15.89 2.62 -2.68
CA ILE A 157 -14.51 2.22 -2.34
C ILE A 157 -13.84 1.67 -3.60
N VAL A 158 -12.61 2.09 -3.87
CA VAL A 158 -11.84 1.60 -5.02
C VAL A 158 -10.77 0.64 -4.55
N ALA A 159 -10.81 -0.57 -5.09
CA ALA A 159 -9.77 -1.59 -4.90
C ALA A 159 -8.93 -1.73 -6.17
N MET A 160 -7.61 -1.76 -6.00
CA MET A 160 -6.66 -1.85 -7.10
C MET A 160 -5.75 -3.06 -6.89
N PRO A 161 -5.74 -4.01 -7.85
CA PRO A 161 -4.82 -5.12 -7.80
C PRO A 161 -3.37 -4.66 -7.93
N ARG A 162 -2.51 -5.20 -7.07
CA ARG A 162 -1.05 -5.02 -7.15
C ARG A 162 -0.33 -6.34 -7.38
N HIS A 163 0.81 -6.27 -8.06
CA HIS A 163 1.66 -7.42 -8.37
C HIS A 163 3.07 -7.18 -7.80
N PRO A 164 3.61 -8.11 -6.99
CA PRO A 164 4.98 -7.98 -6.51
C PRO A 164 5.99 -8.02 -7.66
N LEU A 165 6.96 -7.11 -7.64
CA LEU A 165 8.14 -7.09 -8.49
C LEU A 165 9.38 -7.23 -7.60
N THR A 166 10.01 -8.40 -7.63
CA THR A 166 11.30 -8.59 -6.96
C THR A 166 12.42 -8.10 -7.89
N VAL A 167 13.12 -7.05 -7.49
CA VAL A 167 14.24 -6.45 -8.20
C VAL A 167 15.53 -7.15 -7.77
N VAL A 168 16.20 -7.77 -8.74
CA VAL A 168 17.48 -8.49 -8.53
C VAL A 168 18.64 -7.51 -8.67
N ASP A 169 18.60 -6.70 -9.72
CA ASP A 169 19.54 -5.63 -10.05
C ASP A 169 18.82 -4.57 -10.91
N GLU A 170 19.56 -3.56 -11.39
CA GLU A 170 18.99 -2.47 -12.19
C GLU A 170 18.29 -2.94 -13.47
N SER A 171 18.63 -4.11 -14.00
CA SER A 171 18.16 -4.63 -15.29
C SER A 171 17.29 -5.88 -15.19
N THR A 172 17.37 -6.64 -14.10
CA THR A 172 16.64 -7.92 -13.95
C THR A 172 15.67 -7.87 -12.78
N GLY A 173 14.46 -8.38 -13.01
CA GLY A 173 13.45 -8.56 -11.98
C GLY A 173 12.50 -9.73 -12.25
N TRP A 174 11.75 -10.11 -11.21
CA TRP A 174 10.76 -11.17 -11.24
C TRP A 174 9.40 -10.63 -10.82
N LEU A 175 8.41 -10.73 -11.72
CA LEU A 175 7.01 -10.43 -11.42
C LEU A 175 6.31 -11.68 -10.90
N ASP A 176 5.61 -11.55 -9.76
CA ASP A 176 4.74 -12.60 -9.26
C ASP A 176 3.31 -12.40 -9.75
N LEU A 177 2.90 -13.25 -10.69
CA LEU A 177 1.56 -13.31 -11.29
C LEU A 177 0.75 -14.51 -10.79
N SER A 178 1.16 -15.12 -9.67
CA SER A 178 0.42 -16.22 -9.04
C SER A 178 -0.76 -15.75 -8.21
N LEU A 179 -0.73 -14.51 -7.71
CA LEU A 179 -1.74 -13.96 -6.81
C LEU A 179 -2.17 -12.56 -7.24
N ARG A 180 -3.47 -12.32 -7.12
CA ARG A 180 -4.07 -11.00 -7.27
C ARG A 180 -4.38 -10.46 -5.89
N PHE A 181 -3.51 -9.60 -5.36
CA PHE A 181 -3.78 -8.93 -4.08
C PHE A 181 -4.77 -7.80 -4.30
N LEU A 182 -6.00 -7.98 -3.78
CA LEU A 182 -7.09 -7.04 -3.95
C LEU A 182 -7.40 -6.32 -2.62
N GLU A 183 -6.61 -5.29 -2.34
CA GLU A 183 -6.86 -4.38 -1.21
C GLU A 183 -7.64 -3.15 -1.69
N PRO A 184 -8.68 -2.71 -0.95
CA PRO A 184 -9.24 -1.38 -1.12
C PRO A 184 -8.25 -0.30 -0.67
N TRP A 185 -7.97 0.67 -1.55
CA TRP A 185 -7.00 1.74 -1.28
C TRP A 185 -7.65 3.11 -1.16
N VAL A 186 -8.70 3.36 -1.94
CA VAL A 186 -9.40 4.65 -2.00
C VAL A 186 -10.73 4.55 -1.28
N TYR A 187 -10.96 5.50 -0.38
CA TYR A 187 -12.14 5.56 0.47
C TYR A 187 -12.70 6.98 0.54
N PRO A 188 -14.02 7.13 0.65
CA PRO A 188 -14.61 8.39 1.07
C PRO A 188 -14.04 8.83 2.42
N MET A 189 -13.92 10.14 2.61
CA MET A 189 -13.65 10.74 3.92
C MET A 189 -14.97 10.98 4.65
N GLY A 190 -15.02 10.55 5.91
CA GLY A 190 -16.18 10.75 6.76
C GLY A 190 -16.16 9.87 8.00
N PRO A 191 -17.09 10.10 8.94
CA PRO A 191 -17.14 9.40 10.22
C PRO A 191 -17.45 7.90 10.11
N GLU A 192 -17.84 7.42 8.93
CA GLU A 192 -18.14 6.01 8.64
C GLU A 192 -16.95 5.26 8.03
N PHE A 193 -15.83 5.95 7.75
CA PHE A 193 -14.68 5.45 6.98
C PHE A 193 -13.36 5.56 7.72
N THR A 194 -13.36 5.25 9.01
CA THR A 194 -12.20 5.44 9.89
C THR A 194 -11.55 4.10 10.22
N PHE A 195 -10.31 4.15 10.70
CA PHE A 195 -9.61 2.94 11.10
C PHE A 195 -10.06 2.51 12.50
N VAL A 196 -10.38 1.24 12.64
CA VAL A 196 -10.65 0.60 13.91
C VAL A 196 -9.60 -0.47 14.19
N LYS A 197 -9.48 -0.80 15.46
CA LYS A 197 -8.59 -1.84 15.94
C LYS A 197 -9.24 -3.20 15.70
N ALA A 198 -8.69 -4.00 14.78
CA ALA A 198 -9.01 -5.43 14.70
C ALA A 198 -8.05 -6.23 15.60
N PHE A 199 -8.08 -7.57 15.53
CA PHE A 199 -7.25 -8.40 16.41
C PHE A 199 -5.75 -8.14 16.22
N ASP A 200 -5.25 -8.38 15.02
CA ASP A 200 -3.82 -8.36 14.68
C ASP A 200 -3.46 -7.26 13.67
N TRP A 201 -4.41 -6.43 13.23
CA TRP A 201 -4.18 -5.31 12.32
C TRP A 201 -5.26 -4.22 12.44
N GLU A 202 -5.08 -3.11 11.73
CA GLU A 202 -6.06 -2.03 11.57
C GLU A 202 -7.03 -2.29 10.42
N LEU A 203 -8.32 -2.17 10.66
CA LEU A 203 -9.32 -2.29 9.60
C LEU A 203 -9.94 -0.93 9.34
N ARG A 204 -10.10 -0.55 8.08
CA ARG A 204 -10.92 0.62 7.74
C ARG A 204 -12.38 0.18 7.63
N GLU A 205 -13.23 0.71 8.51
CA GLU A 205 -14.66 0.42 8.47
C GLU A 205 -15.32 1.10 7.26
N TYR A 206 -16.43 0.52 6.82
CA TYR A 206 -17.31 1.13 5.84
C TYR A 206 -18.71 0.52 5.93
N PRO A 207 -19.76 1.30 5.62
CA PRO A 207 -21.13 0.80 5.63
C PRO A 207 -21.32 -0.37 4.63
N PRO A 208 -22.19 -1.36 4.93
CA PRO A 208 -22.47 -2.47 4.01
C PRO A 208 -23.01 -2.06 2.64
N ALA A 209 -23.69 -0.92 2.55
CA ALA A 209 -24.25 -0.37 1.31
C ALA A 209 -23.21 0.38 0.45
N THR A 210 -21.95 0.44 0.88
CA THR A 210 -20.89 1.13 0.12
C THR A 210 -20.60 0.38 -1.16
N GLU A 211 -20.65 1.07 -2.29
CA GLU A 211 -20.33 0.49 -3.58
C GLU A 211 -18.84 0.14 -3.66
N ARG A 212 -18.49 -0.88 -4.44
CA ARG A 212 -17.10 -1.27 -4.63
C ARG A 212 -16.76 -1.27 -6.11
N LEU A 213 -15.80 -0.42 -6.48
CA LEU A 213 -15.17 -0.43 -7.78
C LEU A 213 -13.86 -1.22 -7.70
N VAL A 214 -13.67 -2.17 -8.61
CA VAL A 214 -12.44 -2.96 -8.71
C VAL A 214 -11.74 -2.62 -10.01
N LEU A 215 -10.55 -2.05 -9.93
CA LEU A 215 -9.75 -1.70 -11.10
C LEU A 215 -9.13 -2.95 -11.75
N GLN A 216 -8.76 -2.80 -13.02
CA GLN A 216 -8.08 -3.83 -13.79
C GLN A 216 -6.67 -4.13 -13.24
N GLN A 217 -6.13 -5.30 -13.61
CA GLN A 217 -4.79 -5.74 -13.20
C GLN A 217 -3.68 -5.02 -14.00
N GLY A 218 -2.48 -4.95 -13.42
CA GLY A 218 -1.32 -4.32 -14.07
C GLY A 218 -1.29 -2.79 -14.00
N LEU A 219 -2.01 -2.21 -13.03
CA LEU A 219 -1.99 -0.76 -12.78
C LEU A 219 -0.99 -0.34 -11.70
N CYS A 220 -0.58 -1.27 -10.85
CA CYS A 220 0.33 -1.05 -9.73
C CYS A 220 1.23 -2.28 -9.52
N VAL A 221 2.50 -2.03 -9.20
CA VAL A 221 3.44 -3.05 -8.71
C VAL A 221 3.93 -2.69 -7.31
N GLU A 222 4.17 -3.69 -6.46
CA GLU A 222 4.85 -3.54 -5.16
C GLU A 222 6.31 -3.96 -5.35
N VAL A 223 7.25 -3.05 -5.16
CA VAL A 223 8.68 -3.28 -5.38
C VAL A 223 9.30 -3.94 -4.16
N LYS A 224 10.06 -5.01 -4.40
CA LYS A 224 10.82 -5.73 -3.38
C LYS A 224 12.27 -5.84 -3.81
N TRP A 225 13.21 -5.37 -3.00
CA TRP A 225 14.62 -5.42 -3.35
C TRP A 225 15.27 -6.69 -2.82
N LEU A 226 15.89 -7.47 -3.70
CA LEU A 226 16.58 -8.71 -3.30
C LEU A 226 17.83 -8.42 -2.45
N ASP A 227 18.42 -7.23 -2.53
CA ASP A 227 19.54 -6.83 -1.68
C ASP A 227 19.11 -6.35 -0.28
N ALA A 228 17.80 -6.15 -0.05
CA ALA A 228 17.25 -5.83 1.26
C ALA A 228 16.92 -7.12 2.03
N ASP A 229 17.30 -7.19 3.31
CA ASP A 229 16.98 -8.31 4.19
C ASP A 229 15.58 -8.14 4.82
N GLU A 230 14.54 -8.03 3.98
CA GLU A 230 13.13 -7.84 4.40
C GLU A 230 12.69 -8.97 5.35
N TYR A 231 13.25 -10.18 5.18
CA TYR A 231 12.85 -11.39 5.88
C TYR A 231 13.80 -11.82 7.02
N ALA A 232 14.80 -11.01 7.38
CA ALA A 232 15.82 -11.33 8.40
C ALA A 232 15.22 -11.86 9.71
N HIS A 233 14.14 -11.20 10.15
CA HIS A 233 13.44 -11.50 11.39
C HIS A 233 12.62 -12.80 11.30
N TRP A 234 12.09 -13.14 10.12
CA TRP A 234 11.35 -14.39 9.90
C TRP A 234 12.29 -15.60 9.84
N ARG A 235 13.50 -15.44 9.27
CA ARG A 235 14.51 -16.49 9.16
C ARG A 235 15.09 -16.92 10.52
N ARG A 236 15.11 -16.02 11.51
CA ARG A 236 15.73 -16.26 12.83
C ARG A 236 14.80 -16.91 13.84
N GLU A 237 13.50 -16.67 13.77
CA GLU A 237 12.55 -17.05 14.82
C GLU A 237 11.70 -18.28 14.50
N GLY A 238 11.99 -18.98 13.40
CA GLY A 238 11.30 -20.24 13.07
C GLY A 238 9.79 -20.04 12.94
N VAL A 239 9.38 -19.05 12.15
CA VAL A 239 7.97 -18.65 12.07
C VAL A 239 7.11 -19.78 11.48
N ASP A 240 6.06 -20.14 12.21
CA ASP A 240 5.08 -21.11 11.80
C ASP A 240 4.06 -20.49 10.81
N PHE A 241 4.29 -20.72 9.51
CA PHE A 241 3.37 -20.31 8.44
C PHE A 241 2.08 -21.17 8.37
N THR A 242 1.82 -22.07 9.33
CA THR A 242 0.63 -22.94 9.31
C THR A 242 -0.69 -22.22 9.59
N ASN A 243 -0.66 -20.96 10.04
CA ASN A 243 -1.86 -20.15 10.18
C ASN A 243 -2.23 -19.50 8.83
N THR A 244 -3.42 -19.82 8.32
CA THR A 244 -3.90 -19.54 6.95
C THR A 244 -3.89 -18.07 6.52
N ARG A 245 -3.72 -17.14 7.46
CA ARG A 245 -3.76 -15.68 7.25
C ARG A 245 -2.42 -15.07 6.79
N LEU A 246 -1.32 -15.83 6.85
CA LEU A 246 0.01 -15.38 6.38
C LEU A 246 0.39 -15.92 4.99
N TYR A 247 -0.54 -16.51 4.23
CA TYR A 247 -0.22 -17.12 2.93
C TYR A 247 0.49 -16.15 1.97
N ARG A 248 0.11 -14.87 1.96
CA ARG A 248 0.83 -13.82 1.22
C ARG A 248 2.29 -13.75 1.63
N LYS A 249 2.56 -13.65 2.93
CA LYS A 249 3.92 -13.54 3.47
C LYS A 249 4.73 -14.81 3.27
N LEU A 250 4.08 -15.98 3.31
CA LEU A 250 4.69 -17.25 2.91
C LEU A 250 5.09 -17.22 1.43
N ARG A 251 4.19 -16.80 0.54
CA ARG A 251 4.49 -16.70 -0.90
C ARG A 251 5.65 -15.73 -1.16
N GLU A 252 5.60 -14.54 -0.57
CA GLU A 252 6.67 -13.55 -0.68
C GLU A 252 8.03 -14.14 -0.23
N PHE A 253 8.05 -14.91 0.87
CA PHE A 253 9.23 -15.63 1.35
C PHE A 253 9.70 -16.74 0.39
N GLU A 254 8.78 -17.55 -0.15
CA GLU A 254 9.09 -18.61 -1.13
C GLU A 254 9.72 -18.01 -2.40
N VAL A 255 9.23 -16.86 -2.86
CA VAL A 255 9.78 -16.14 -4.02
C VAL A 255 11.20 -15.68 -3.74
N ASP A 256 11.45 -15.03 -2.60
CA ASP A 256 12.78 -14.55 -2.20
C ASP A 256 13.79 -15.72 -2.12
N GLU A 257 13.43 -16.83 -1.45
CA GLU A 257 14.27 -18.02 -1.36
C GLU A 257 14.50 -18.72 -2.71
N ALA A 258 13.47 -18.81 -3.56
CA ALA A 258 13.60 -19.43 -4.87
C ALA A 258 14.54 -18.62 -5.77
N ILE A 259 14.46 -17.29 -5.76
CA ILE A 259 15.36 -16.42 -6.52
C ILE A 259 16.79 -16.53 -5.98
N ARG A 260 17.00 -16.45 -4.65
CA ARG A 260 18.34 -16.55 -4.04
C ARG A 260 18.99 -17.91 -4.25
N SER A 261 18.21 -18.98 -4.28
CA SER A 261 18.71 -20.35 -4.52
C SER A 261 18.89 -20.68 -6.00
N GLY A 262 18.62 -19.73 -6.91
CA GLY A 262 18.75 -19.92 -8.35
C GLY A 262 17.71 -20.85 -8.96
N ARG A 263 16.55 -21.01 -8.30
CA ARG A 263 15.44 -21.87 -8.74
C ARG A 263 14.07 -21.17 -8.81
N PRO A 264 13.98 -19.89 -9.25
CA PRO A 264 12.69 -19.19 -9.32
C PRO A 264 11.69 -19.87 -10.27
N GLU A 265 12.18 -20.57 -11.29
CA GLU A 265 11.36 -21.28 -12.28
C GLU A 265 10.61 -22.49 -11.71
N GLU A 266 11.11 -23.07 -10.61
CA GLU A 266 10.41 -24.14 -9.89
C GLU A 266 9.15 -23.59 -9.19
N LEU A 267 9.11 -22.28 -8.95
CA LEU A 267 7.99 -21.61 -8.32
C LEU A 267 7.01 -21.07 -9.38
N GLY A 268 5.89 -21.77 -9.55
CA GLY A 268 4.88 -21.40 -10.55
C GLY A 268 4.34 -19.97 -10.36
N GLY A 269 4.09 -19.28 -11.49
CA GLY A 269 3.53 -17.93 -11.53
C GLY A 269 4.56 -16.80 -11.49
N LEU A 270 5.86 -17.11 -11.42
CA LEU A 270 6.92 -16.12 -11.58
C LEU A 270 7.27 -15.89 -13.05
N VAL A 271 7.45 -14.62 -13.41
CA VAL A 271 7.87 -14.21 -14.75
C VAL A 271 9.12 -13.36 -14.64
N ARG A 272 10.22 -13.84 -15.23
CA ARG A 272 11.45 -13.05 -15.37
C ARG A 272 11.22 -11.94 -16.38
N VAL A 273 11.68 -10.74 -16.05
CA VAL A 273 11.72 -9.60 -16.95
C VAL A 273 13.13 -9.03 -16.93
N ASP A 274 13.70 -8.85 -18.11
CA ASP A 274 14.98 -8.19 -18.32
C ASP A 274 14.74 -6.88 -19.06
N ALA A 275 15.22 -5.78 -18.49
CA ALA A 275 15.11 -4.46 -19.06
C ALA A 275 16.13 -4.25 -20.19
N PRO A 276 15.80 -3.44 -21.21
CA PRO A 276 16.78 -3.00 -22.21
C PRO A 276 17.94 -2.23 -21.56
N PRO A 277 19.09 -2.10 -22.26
CA PRO A 277 20.19 -1.26 -21.80
C PRO A 277 19.74 0.15 -21.43
N ASP A 278 20.34 0.71 -20.37
CA ASP A 278 20.09 2.06 -19.85
C ASP A 278 18.66 2.34 -19.35
N VAL A 279 17.85 1.29 -19.13
CA VAL A 279 16.51 1.41 -18.55
C VAL A 279 16.43 0.60 -17.26
N HIS A 280 16.07 1.26 -16.16
CA HIS A 280 15.86 0.57 -14.89
C HIS A 280 14.65 -0.39 -14.99
N ILE A 281 14.75 -1.57 -14.37
CA ILE A 281 13.73 -2.62 -14.43
C ILE A 281 12.35 -2.15 -13.98
N ILE A 282 12.27 -1.29 -12.96
CA ILE A 282 11.01 -0.71 -12.49
C ILE A 282 10.35 0.13 -13.60
N ASP A 283 11.10 0.98 -14.29
CA ASP A 283 10.58 1.78 -15.40
C ASP A 283 10.20 0.89 -16.60
N HIS A 284 11.01 -0.11 -16.92
CA HIS A 284 10.70 -1.03 -18.01
C HIS A 284 9.38 -1.79 -17.74
N VAL A 285 9.24 -2.35 -16.54
CA VAL A 285 8.04 -3.08 -16.13
C VAL A 285 6.80 -2.19 -16.16
N THR A 286 6.87 -1.01 -15.53
CA THR A 286 5.70 -0.16 -15.32
C THR A 286 5.30 0.66 -16.54
N ARG A 287 6.25 1.05 -17.41
CA ARG A 287 5.95 1.88 -18.59
C ARG A 287 5.77 1.08 -19.88
N THR A 288 6.36 -0.12 -19.96
CA THR A 288 6.42 -0.89 -21.21
C THR A 288 5.86 -2.30 -21.07
N TRP A 289 6.48 -3.13 -20.23
CA TRP A 289 6.19 -4.57 -20.21
C TRP A 289 4.74 -4.89 -19.84
N LEU A 290 4.23 -4.30 -18.75
CA LEU A 290 2.86 -4.54 -18.27
C LEU A 290 1.79 -4.11 -19.28
N ARG A 291 2.03 -3.02 -20.01
CA ARG A 291 1.11 -2.51 -21.02
C ARG A 291 0.92 -3.47 -22.20
N GLN A 292 1.93 -4.29 -22.48
CA GLN A 292 1.93 -5.24 -23.59
C GLN A 292 1.32 -6.59 -23.22
N GLN A 293 1.08 -6.84 -21.93
CA GLN A 293 0.54 -8.12 -21.49
C GLN A 293 -0.97 -8.21 -21.71
N PRO A 294 -1.47 -9.36 -22.19
CA PRO A 294 -2.90 -9.60 -22.21
C PRO A 294 -3.45 -9.66 -20.79
N ARG A 295 -4.62 -9.06 -20.58
CA ARG A 295 -5.36 -9.15 -19.32
C ARG A 295 -6.40 -10.28 -19.39
N PRO A 296 -6.70 -10.98 -18.28
CA PRO A 296 -6.14 -10.79 -16.93
C PRO A 296 -4.70 -11.32 -16.81
N LEU A 297 -3.87 -10.65 -15.99
CA LEU A 297 -2.47 -11.06 -15.76
C LEU A 297 -2.39 -12.36 -14.96
N VAL A 298 -3.25 -12.51 -13.95
CA VAL A 298 -3.39 -13.74 -13.16
C VAL A 298 -4.47 -14.59 -13.80
N THR A 299 -4.06 -15.71 -14.41
CA THR A 299 -4.95 -16.65 -15.12
C THR A 299 -5.37 -17.86 -14.29
N HIS A 300 -4.69 -18.12 -13.17
CA HIS A 300 -4.99 -19.23 -12.26
C HIS A 300 -5.30 -18.71 -10.86
N SER A 301 -6.46 -19.09 -10.32
CA SER A 301 -6.77 -18.89 -8.90
C SER A 301 -6.13 -20.01 -8.08
N LEU A 302 -5.14 -19.62 -7.26
CA LEU A 302 -4.42 -20.40 -6.25
C LEU A 302 -3.63 -21.63 -6.77
N PRO A 303 -2.35 -21.79 -6.38
CA PRO A 303 -1.60 -23.03 -6.57
C PRO A 303 -2.39 -24.29 -6.18
N ALA A 304 -2.20 -25.41 -6.88
CA ALA A 304 -2.91 -26.67 -6.64
C ALA A 304 -2.78 -27.17 -5.18
N SER A 305 -1.63 -26.93 -4.54
CA SER A 305 -1.35 -27.21 -3.13
C SER A 305 -2.31 -26.50 -2.14
N LEU A 306 -3.04 -25.47 -2.59
CA LEU A 306 -4.02 -24.73 -1.80
C LEU A 306 -5.46 -25.14 -2.08
N ARG A 307 -5.76 -25.76 -3.23
CA ARG A 307 -7.08 -26.38 -3.44
C ARG A 307 -7.33 -27.49 -2.43
N GLU A 308 -6.27 -28.17 -1.98
CA GLU A 308 -6.33 -29.22 -0.97
C GLU A 308 -6.45 -28.68 0.47
N ARG A 309 -6.11 -27.40 0.71
CA ARG A 309 -6.13 -26.75 2.04
C ARG A 309 -7.27 -25.74 2.24
N ALA A 310 -8.01 -25.40 1.19
CA ALA A 310 -9.26 -24.67 1.33
C ALA A 310 -10.27 -25.51 2.14
N PRO A 311 -11.00 -24.92 3.12
CA PRO A 311 -12.06 -25.66 3.77
C PRO A 311 -13.04 -26.14 2.70
N ARG A 312 -13.30 -27.45 2.65
CA ARG A 312 -14.37 -27.99 1.81
C ARG A 312 -15.64 -27.22 2.16
N SER A 313 -16.17 -26.46 1.20
CA SER A 313 -17.47 -25.83 1.33
C SER A 313 -18.52 -26.93 1.56
N GLY A 314 -18.95 -27.05 2.81
CA GLY A 314 -19.80 -28.15 3.25
C GLY A 314 -20.03 -28.11 4.75
N ALA A 315 -20.71 -27.09 5.24
CA ALA A 315 -21.53 -27.22 6.45
C ALA A 315 -22.83 -26.43 6.24
N PRO A 316 -24.00 -26.97 6.64
CA PRO A 316 -25.31 -26.54 6.15
C PRO A 316 -25.83 -25.29 6.86
N SER A 317 -26.76 -24.63 6.16
CA SER A 317 -27.64 -23.49 6.49
C SER A 317 -27.88 -23.17 7.96
#